data_AF-A0A090K2J1-F1
#
_entry.id   AF-A0A090K2J1-F1
#
_cell.length_a   1.000
_cell.length_b   1.000
_cell.length_c   1.000
_cell.angle_alpha   90.00
_cell.angle_beta   90.00
_cell.angle_gamma   90.00
#
_symmetry.space_group_name_H-M   'P 1'
#
loop_
_entity.id
_entity.type
_entity.pdbx_description
1 polymer ?
#
loop_
_entity_poly.entity_id
_entity_poly.type
_entity_poly.pdbx_seq_one_letter_code
_entity_poly.pdbx_strand_id
1 'polypeptide(L)'
;MSTVQKLGLLILPTLLMGCSANDNAKHYLAQIDAVSPSQAFIMDFVATEREKHCHVPYTKSALEALKNDAMVIVATPLKTYVSEAEFPAYMTAFNATMNCDSYQWQEDMRAYVLHSTEFKTHIDELRHAVPIS
;
A
#
# COMPACT_ATOMS: atom_id res chain seq x y z
N MET A 1 -22.47 -33.65 -60.11
CA MET A 1 -21.43 -34.05 -59.13
C MET A 1 -20.85 -32.76 -58.56
N SER A 2 -21.25 -32.40 -57.34
CA SER A 2 -20.88 -31.11 -56.72
C SER A 2 -19.74 -31.37 -55.74
N THR A 3 -18.56 -30.86 -56.05
CA THR A 3 -17.31 -31.17 -55.36
C THR A 3 -17.00 -30.07 -54.35
N VAL A 4 -17.13 -30.42 -53.07
CA VAL A 4 -16.29 -29.98 -51.95
C VAL A 4 -16.38 -28.50 -51.53
N GLN A 5 -17.15 -28.30 -50.44
CA GLN A 5 -16.85 -27.33 -49.40
C GLN A 5 -15.41 -27.48 -48.90
N LYS A 6 -14.63 -26.40 -48.91
CA LYS A 6 -13.61 -26.14 -47.88
C LYS A 6 -13.67 -24.67 -47.51
N LEU A 7 -14.36 -24.38 -46.41
CA LEU A 7 -14.20 -23.13 -45.68
C LEU A 7 -12.71 -22.98 -45.38
N GLY A 8 -12.07 -21.97 -45.98
CA GLY A 8 -10.77 -21.49 -45.52
C GLY A 8 -10.97 -20.81 -44.18
N LEU A 9 -10.93 -21.58 -43.09
CA LEU A 9 -10.79 -21.05 -41.74
C LEU A 9 -9.36 -20.52 -41.63
N LEU A 10 -9.17 -19.25 -41.96
CA LEU A 10 -7.92 -18.55 -41.70
C LEU A 10 -7.83 -18.38 -40.16
N ILE A 11 -7.17 -19.34 -39.50
CA ILE A 11 -6.79 -19.20 -38.10
C ILE A 11 -5.70 -18.13 -38.07
N LEU A 12 -6.11 -16.89 -37.80
CA LEU A 12 -5.20 -15.78 -37.60
C LEU A 12 -4.32 -16.11 -36.37
N PRO A 13 -2.99 -16.07 -36.50
CA PRO A 13 -2.09 -16.44 -35.43
C PRO A 13 -2.20 -15.43 -34.29
N THR A 14 -2.51 -15.93 -33.10
CA THR A 14 -1.98 -15.47 -31.80
C THR A 14 -1.73 -13.97 -31.67
N LEU A 15 -2.76 -13.22 -31.29
CA LEU A 15 -2.57 -12.03 -30.44
C LEU A 15 -2.79 -12.47 -28.99
N LEU A 16 -1.76 -13.13 -28.45
CA LEU A 16 -1.46 -13.08 -27.03
C LEU A 16 -1.07 -11.63 -26.70
N MET A 17 -2.06 -10.74 -26.60
CA MET A 17 -1.94 -9.61 -25.68
C MET A 17 -2.28 -10.15 -24.29
N GLY A 18 -1.41 -11.05 -23.81
CA GLY A 18 -1.27 -11.26 -22.38
C GLY A 18 -0.85 -9.92 -21.81
N CYS A 19 -1.73 -9.33 -21.00
CA CYS A 19 -1.44 -8.18 -20.18
C CYS A 19 -0.09 -8.42 -19.49
N SER A 20 0.96 -7.72 -19.90
CA SER A 20 2.23 -7.69 -19.19
C SER A 20 2.08 -6.81 -17.95
N ALA A 21 1.15 -7.16 -17.07
CA ALA A 21 1.02 -6.62 -15.74
C ALA A 21 1.69 -7.62 -14.78
N ASN A 22 3.00 -7.85 -14.89
CA ASN A 22 3.68 -8.60 -13.82
C ASN A 22 5.21 -8.49 -13.68
N ASP A 23 5.94 -7.82 -14.58
CA ASP A 23 7.41 -7.73 -14.42
C ASP A 23 7.91 -6.42 -13.81
N ASN A 24 7.11 -5.35 -13.90
CA ASN A 24 7.55 -4.06 -13.39
C ASN A 24 7.62 -4.04 -11.85
N ALA A 25 6.64 -4.64 -11.15
CA ALA A 25 6.61 -4.65 -9.68
C ALA A 25 7.83 -5.33 -9.04
N LYS A 26 8.35 -6.42 -9.63
CA LYS A 26 9.46 -7.20 -9.06
C LYS A 26 10.83 -6.55 -9.25
N HIS A 27 11.04 -5.80 -10.33
CA HIS A 27 12.29 -5.07 -10.57
C HIS A 27 12.43 -3.79 -9.72
N TYR A 28 11.33 -3.24 -9.20
CA TYR A 28 11.33 -1.96 -8.47
C TYR A 28 11.82 -2.04 -7.02
N LEU A 29 11.69 -3.20 -6.38
CA LEU A 29 12.17 -3.41 -5.00
C LEU A 29 13.68 -3.21 -4.86
N ALA A 30 14.47 -3.50 -5.90
CA ALA A 30 15.94 -3.42 -5.87
C ALA A 30 16.53 -1.99 -5.92
N GLN A 31 15.72 -0.93 -6.07
CA GLN A 31 16.20 0.47 -5.94
C GLN A 31 15.78 1.15 -4.63
N ILE A 32 14.87 0.50 -3.90
CA ILE A 32 14.51 0.82 -2.52
C ILE A 32 15.60 0.30 -1.55
N ASP A 33 16.61 -0.43 -2.04
CA ASP A 33 17.70 -1.02 -1.26
C ASP A 33 18.47 -0.04 -0.32
N ALA A 34 18.31 1.28 -0.49
CA ALA A 34 18.89 2.30 0.40
C ALA A 34 17.96 2.80 1.53
N VAL A 35 16.70 2.35 1.61
CA VAL A 35 15.80 2.69 2.71
C VAL A 35 15.63 1.53 3.69
N SER A 36 15.36 1.85 4.95
CA SER A 36 15.16 0.82 5.98
C SER A 36 13.94 -0.07 5.64
N PRO A 37 13.90 -1.33 6.09
CA PRO A 37 12.74 -2.20 5.88
C PRO A 37 11.40 -1.59 6.37
N SER A 38 11.43 -0.86 7.48
CA SER A 38 10.26 -0.13 7.99
C SER A 38 9.78 0.94 7.02
N GLN A 39 10.71 1.74 6.46
CA GLN A 39 10.37 2.79 5.51
C GLN A 39 9.86 2.20 4.20
N ALA A 40 10.48 1.13 3.69
CA ALA A 40 10.03 0.43 2.49
C ALA A 40 8.58 -0.08 2.66
N PHE A 41 8.27 -0.69 3.79
CA PHE A 41 6.90 -1.14 4.12
C PHE A 41 5.90 0.04 4.11
N ILE A 42 6.23 1.14 4.78
CA ILE A 42 5.34 2.31 4.86
C ILE A 42 5.16 2.98 3.49
N MET A 43 6.23 3.07 2.69
CA MET A 43 6.14 3.62 1.33
C MET A 43 5.22 2.79 0.45
N ASP A 44 5.33 1.45 0.50
CA ASP A 44 4.45 0.55 -0.25
C ASP A 44 2.99 0.69 0.16
N PHE A 45 2.73 0.78 1.48
CA PHE A 45 1.41 1.04 2.00
C PHE A 45 0.83 2.37 1.50
N VAL A 46 1.58 3.48 1.64
CA VAL A 46 1.13 4.81 1.21
C VAL A 46 0.89 4.85 -0.31
N ALA A 47 1.76 4.21 -1.11
CA ALA A 47 1.57 4.11 -2.55
C ALA A 47 0.28 3.37 -2.90
N THR A 48 0.03 2.24 -2.23
CA THR A 48 -1.16 1.41 -2.45
C THR A 48 -2.45 2.15 -2.10
N GLU A 49 -2.51 2.81 -0.94
CA GLU A 49 -3.72 3.55 -0.54
C GLU A 49 -3.97 4.77 -1.45
N ARG A 50 -2.92 5.46 -1.91
CA ARG A 50 -3.07 6.57 -2.87
C ARG A 50 -3.49 6.12 -4.26
N GLU A 51 -3.01 4.98 -4.72
CA GLU A 51 -3.49 4.41 -5.99
C GLU A 51 -4.98 4.09 -5.91
N LYS A 52 -5.38 3.45 -4.82
CA LYS A 52 -6.77 3.04 -4.56
C LYS A 52 -7.73 4.21 -4.40
N HIS A 53 -7.33 5.25 -3.67
CA HIS A 53 -8.25 6.31 -3.26
C HIS A 53 -8.07 7.65 -3.97
N CYS A 54 -6.86 7.92 -4.47
CA CYS A 54 -6.50 9.19 -5.10
C CYS A 54 -6.17 9.05 -6.58
N HIS A 55 -6.25 7.82 -7.12
CA HIS A 55 -5.89 7.49 -8.49
C HIS A 55 -4.48 7.94 -8.88
N VAL A 56 -3.57 8.03 -7.90
CA VAL A 56 -2.16 8.34 -8.12
C VAL A 56 -1.46 7.05 -8.56
N PRO A 57 -0.90 6.97 -9.77
CA PRO A 57 -0.34 5.72 -10.28
C PRO A 57 0.80 5.20 -9.41
N TYR A 58 0.76 3.91 -9.06
CA TYR A 58 1.87 3.27 -8.38
C TYR A 58 3.03 3.00 -9.36
N THR A 59 3.83 4.04 -9.57
CA THR A 59 5.01 4.04 -10.45
C THR A 59 6.30 4.21 -9.65
N LYS A 60 7.43 3.85 -10.24
CA LYS A 60 8.75 4.05 -9.63
C LYS A 60 9.04 5.51 -9.27
N SER A 61 8.71 6.44 -10.17
CA SER A 61 8.91 7.87 -9.92
C SER A 61 8.03 8.38 -8.78
N ALA A 62 6.81 7.86 -8.64
CA ALA A 62 5.94 8.16 -7.50
C ALA A 62 6.54 7.60 -6.20
N LEU A 63 7.06 6.38 -6.23
CA LEU A 63 7.68 5.73 -5.07
C LEU A 63 8.94 6.47 -4.59
N GLU A 64 9.80 6.94 -5.49
CA GLU A 64 10.96 7.76 -5.10
C GLU A 64 10.54 9.08 -4.43
N ALA A 65 9.47 9.72 -4.92
CA ALA A 65 8.93 10.92 -4.28
C ALA A 65 8.38 10.65 -2.87
N LEU A 66 7.92 9.42 -2.59
CA LEU A 66 7.39 9.04 -1.27
C LEU A 66 8.44 9.05 -0.15
N LYS A 67 9.75 9.03 -0.45
CA LYS A 67 10.80 9.12 0.58
C LYS A 67 10.68 10.37 1.45
N ASN A 68 10.19 11.47 0.87
CA ASN A 68 10.02 12.76 1.52
C ASN A 68 8.55 13.10 1.80
N ASP A 69 7.64 12.14 1.64
CA ASP A 69 6.21 12.34 1.88
C ASP A 69 5.92 12.43 3.38
N ALA A 70 5.10 13.41 3.79
CA ALA A 70 4.85 13.71 5.20
C ALA A 70 4.29 12.50 5.97
N MET A 71 3.35 11.78 5.36
CA MET A 71 2.79 10.55 5.94
C MET A 71 3.87 9.47 6.09
N VAL A 72 4.70 9.26 5.07
CA VAL A 72 5.80 8.27 5.14
C VAL A 72 6.78 8.60 6.27
N ILE A 73 7.14 9.87 6.40
CA ILE A 73 8.05 10.35 7.45
C ILE A 73 7.47 10.08 8.84
N VAL A 74 6.18 10.35 9.06
CA VAL A 74 5.53 10.15 10.37
C VAL A 74 5.23 8.68 10.66
N ALA A 75 4.89 7.89 9.65
CA ALA A 75 4.51 6.49 9.83
C ALA A 75 5.71 5.55 9.98
N THR A 76 6.89 5.88 9.42
CA THR A 76 8.10 5.05 9.50
C THR A 76 8.57 4.78 10.95
N PRO A 77 8.65 5.79 11.84
CA PRO A 77 8.95 5.55 13.25
C PRO A 77 7.94 4.63 13.94
N LEU A 78 6.64 4.73 13.59
CA LEU A 78 5.60 3.89 14.19
C LEU A 78 5.85 2.41 13.88
N LYS A 79 6.19 2.06 12.63
CA LYS A 79 6.55 0.67 12.28
C LYS A 79 7.81 0.16 12.99
N THR A 80 8.67 1.07 13.44
CA THR A 80 9.96 0.76 14.08
C THR A 80 9.83 0.62 15.60
N TYR A 81 9.01 1.45 16.25
CA TYR A 81 8.97 1.55 17.72
C TYR A 81 7.69 1.03 18.36
N VAL A 82 6.60 0.87 17.59
CA VAL A 82 5.35 0.27 18.09
C VAL A 82 5.50 -1.25 18.09
N SER A 83 4.97 -1.91 19.13
CA SER A 83 4.99 -3.37 19.21
C SER A 83 4.22 -4.01 18.06
N GLU A 84 4.56 -5.25 17.70
CA GLU A 84 3.87 -5.97 16.62
C GLU A 84 2.37 -6.15 16.88
N ALA A 85 1.97 -6.26 18.16
CA ALA A 85 0.56 -6.36 18.55
C ALA A 85 -0.20 -5.04 18.41
N GLU A 86 0.45 -3.90 18.68
CA GLU A 86 -0.17 -2.57 18.60
C GLU A 86 -0.19 -2.02 17.17
N PHE A 87 0.80 -2.36 16.34
CA PHE A 87 0.97 -1.77 15.01
C PHE A 87 -0.28 -1.88 14.10
N PRO A 88 -1.04 -3.00 14.06
CA PRO A 88 -2.28 -3.08 13.31
C PRO A 88 -3.31 -1.99 13.65
N ALA A 89 -3.39 -1.55 14.91
CA ALA A 89 -4.30 -0.47 15.30
C ALA A 89 -3.91 0.88 14.65
N TYR A 90 -2.60 1.15 14.54
CA TYR A 90 -2.11 2.33 13.83
C TYR A 90 -2.36 2.23 12.31
N MET A 91 -2.29 1.02 11.73
CA MET A 91 -2.70 0.80 10.34
C MET A 91 -4.18 1.10 10.10
N THR A 92 -5.05 0.72 11.03
CA THR A 92 -6.47 1.11 11.00
C THR A 92 -6.62 2.63 11.07
N ALA A 93 -5.85 3.32 11.92
CA ALA A 93 -5.86 4.78 11.99
C ALA A 93 -5.40 5.44 10.68
N PHE A 94 -4.34 4.94 10.03
CA PHE A 94 -3.92 5.44 8.71
C PHE A 94 -5.04 5.31 7.68
N ASN A 95 -5.68 4.15 7.60
CA ASN A 95 -6.78 3.93 6.65
C ASN A 95 -8.01 4.80 6.95
N ALA A 96 -8.38 4.94 8.22
CA ALA A 96 -9.55 5.72 8.64
C ALA A 96 -9.39 7.22 8.36
N THR A 97 -8.16 7.70 8.25
CA THR A 97 -7.82 9.13 8.07
C THR A 97 -7.26 9.44 6.69
N MET A 98 -7.31 8.47 5.75
CA MET A 98 -6.73 8.61 4.42
C MET A 98 -7.16 9.91 3.74
N ASN A 99 -6.16 10.67 3.30
CA ASN A 99 -6.34 11.87 2.51
C ASN A 99 -5.32 11.90 1.36
N CYS A 100 -5.74 12.46 0.22
CA CYS A 100 -4.88 12.60 -0.95
C CYS A 100 -3.80 13.66 -0.76
N ASP A 101 -3.99 14.61 0.17
CA ASP A 101 -2.92 15.48 0.65
C ASP A 101 -2.16 14.79 1.80
N SER A 102 -0.86 14.56 1.60
CA SER A 102 0.01 13.92 2.59
C SER A 102 0.01 14.64 3.95
N TYR A 103 0.07 15.97 3.92
CA TYR A 103 0.14 16.78 5.13
C TYR A 103 -1.17 16.69 5.88
N GLN A 104 -2.29 16.83 5.18
CA GLN A 104 -3.61 16.70 5.81
C GLN A 104 -3.81 15.30 6.37
N TRP A 105 -3.44 14.25 5.62
CA TRP A 105 -3.53 12.87 6.11
C TRP A 105 -2.74 12.69 7.40
N GLN A 106 -1.52 13.24 7.45
CA GLN A 106 -0.64 13.16 8.61
C GLN A 106 -1.16 13.95 9.82
N GLU A 107 -1.84 15.08 9.60
CA GLU A 107 -2.52 15.84 10.65
C GLU A 107 -3.76 15.11 11.16
N ASP A 108 -4.59 14.57 10.26
CA ASP A 108 -5.82 13.85 10.58
C ASP A 108 -5.50 12.56 11.34
N MET A 109 -4.47 11.80 10.92
CA MET A 109 -3.99 10.62 11.63
C MET A 109 -3.55 10.96 13.05
N ARG A 110 -2.76 12.03 13.21
CA ARG A 110 -2.30 12.48 14.52
C ARG A 110 -3.49 12.86 15.40
N ALA A 111 -4.46 13.60 14.87
CA ALA A 111 -5.66 13.98 15.59
C ALA A 111 -6.47 12.74 16.01
N TYR A 112 -6.62 11.76 15.11
CA TYR A 112 -7.29 10.50 15.41
C TYR A 112 -6.60 9.75 16.55
N VAL A 113 -5.29 9.54 16.48
CA VAL A 113 -4.52 8.86 17.53
C VAL A 113 -4.59 9.59 18.88
N LEU A 114 -4.52 10.92 18.86
CA LEU A 114 -4.48 11.73 20.09
C LEU A 114 -5.86 11.97 20.71
N HIS A 115 -6.93 11.94 19.93
CA HIS A 115 -8.25 12.41 20.38
C HIS A 115 -9.38 11.39 20.21
N SER A 116 -9.22 10.34 19.40
CA SER A 116 -10.22 9.28 19.28
C SER A 116 -10.26 8.44 20.56
N THR A 117 -11.44 8.42 21.20
CA THR A 117 -11.69 7.51 22.32
C THR A 117 -11.61 6.05 21.86
N GLU A 118 -12.13 5.74 20.67
CA GLU A 118 -12.09 4.38 20.11
C GLU A 118 -10.64 3.87 19.98
N PHE A 119 -9.76 4.70 19.40
CA PHE A 119 -8.35 4.32 19.25
C PHE A 119 -7.67 4.09 20.61
N LYS A 120 -7.90 4.99 21.57
CA LYS A 120 -7.32 4.88 22.92
C LYS A 120 -7.79 3.63 23.62
N THR A 121 -9.10 3.37 23.60
CA THR A 121 -9.67 2.15 24.20
C THR A 121 -9.06 0.90 23.58
N HIS A 122 -8.95 0.84 22.25
CA HIS A 122 -8.39 -0.32 21.59
C HIS A 122 -6.90 -0.55 21.91
N ILE A 123 -6.10 0.51 21.93
CA ILE A 123 -4.68 0.43 22.34
C ILE A 123 -4.55 -0.01 23.80
N ASP A 124 -5.41 0.51 24.69
CA ASP A 124 -5.41 0.11 26.09
C ASP A 124 -5.77 -1.38 26.23
N GLU A 125 -6.77 -1.88 25.51
CA GLU A 125 -7.08 -3.32 25.50
C GLU A 125 -5.88 -4.17 25.07
N LEU A 126 -5.19 -3.80 23.99
CA LEU A 126 -4.02 -4.52 23.48
C LEU A 126 -2.87 -4.56 24.51
N ARG A 127 -2.67 -3.48 25.27
CA ARG A 127 -1.63 -3.40 26.31
C ARG A 127 -1.95 -4.20 27.56
N HIS A 128 -3.23 -4.37 27.86
CA HIS A 128 -3.69 -5.11 29.05
C HIS A 128 -4.10 -6.55 28.73
N ALA A 129 -4.00 -6.98 27.47
CA ALA A 129 -4.34 -8.33 27.01
C ALA A 129 -3.34 -9.44 27.44
N VAL A 130 -2.40 -9.16 28.35
CA VAL A 130 -1.48 -10.18 28.87
C VAL A 130 -2.26 -11.17 29.76
N PRO A 131 -2.25 -12.48 29.46
CA PRO A 131 -2.81 -13.48 30.35
C PRO A 131 -1.96 -13.59 31.61
N ILE A 132 -2.60 -13.65 32.77
CA ILE A 132 -1.98 -14.15 34.00
C ILE A 132 -1.67 -15.64 33.75
N SER A 133 -0.41 -15.94 33.44
CA SER A 133 0.15 -17.30 33.44
C SER A 133 0.76 -17.60 34.80
#